data_AF-A0A3Q2XRS1-F1
#
_entry.id   AF-A0A3Q2XRS1-F1
#
_cell.length_a   1.000
_cell.length_b   1.000
_cell.length_c   1.000
_cell.angle_alpha   90.00
_cell.angle_beta   90.00
_cell.angle_gamma   90.00
#
_symmetry.space_group_name_H-M   'P 1'
#
loop_
_entity.id
_entity.type
_entity.pdbx_description
1 polymer ?
#
loop_
_entity_poly.entity_id
_entity_poly.type
_entity_poly.pdbx_seq_one_letter_code
_entity_poly.pdbx_strand_id
1 'polypeptide(L)'
;MLLWCCLSLLAFSQLTSSASPGVKVKLTDKGIEYGRQLGIASIQKKLRSITIPDISGTERVSVIGKVQYSLSNMQTVAAGLPSSTVDLVPGTGVRLSIGNAFINMKGNWRVKYRRIL
;
A
#
# COMPACT_ATOMS: atom_id res chain seq x y z
N MET A 1 21.30 53.12 -10.08
CA MET A 1 20.27 53.49 -9.08
C MET A 1 19.09 52.52 -9.10
N LEU A 2 18.42 52.32 -10.25
CA LEU A 2 17.31 51.35 -10.39
C LEU A 2 17.66 49.92 -9.97
N LEU A 3 18.84 49.42 -10.36
CA LEU A 3 19.29 48.06 -10.08
C LEU A 3 19.41 47.77 -8.57
N TRP A 4 19.85 48.76 -7.79
CA TRP A 4 20.04 48.62 -6.34
C TRP A 4 18.70 48.65 -5.59
N CYS A 5 17.75 49.46 -6.06
CA CYS A 5 16.37 49.45 -5.58
C CYS A 5 15.65 48.13 -5.88
N CYS A 6 15.87 47.54 -7.06
CA CYS A 6 15.33 46.23 -7.40
C CYS A 6 15.91 45.13 -6.50
N LEU A 7 17.21 45.15 -6.23
CA LEU A 7 17.87 44.22 -5.30
C LEU A 7 17.34 44.36 -3.87
N SER A 8 17.11 45.58 -3.38
CA SER A 8 16.51 45.80 -2.05
C SER A 8 15.05 45.37 -1.96
N LEU A 9 14.25 45.55 -3.03
CA LEU A 9 12.86 45.08 -3.08
C LEU A 9 12.78 43.55 -3.10
N LEU A 10 13.65 42.89 -3.88
CA LEU A 10 13.71 41.42 -3.90
C LEU A 10 14.11 40.86 -2.53
N ALA A 11 15.07 41.47 -1.84
CA ALA A 11 15.48 41.05 -0.49
C ALA A 11 14.34 41.18 0.54
N PHE A 12 13.48 42.21 0.41
CA PHE A 12 12.34 42.42 1.30
C PHE A 12 11.17 41.44 1.06
N SER A 13 11.00 41.00 -0.18
CA SER A 13 9.92 40.06 -0.55
C SER A 13 10.09 38.66 0.05
N GLN A 14 11.29 38.30 0.50
CA GLN A 14 11.58 36.99 1.11
C GLN A 14 11.14 36.90 2.58
N LEU A 15 10.92 38.03 3.26
CA LEU A 15 10.60 38.04 4.70
C LEU A 15 9.11 37.84 5.04
N THR A 16 8.20 37.97 4.07
CA THR A 16 6.76 38.02 4.35
C THR A 16 6.02 36.69 4.19
N SER A 17 6.73 35.57 3.98
CA SER A 17 6.09 34.26 3.84
C SER A 17 5.78 33.60 5.20
N SER A 18 5.14 34.35 6.11
CA SER A 18 4.54 33.80 7.33
C SER A 18 3.04 33.62 7.08
N ALA A 19 2.66 32.43 6.64
CA ALA A 19 1.25 32.07 6.53
C ALA A 19 0.69 31.87 7.94
N SER A 20 -0.09 32.84 8.43
CA SER A 20 -0.85 32.73 9.69
C SER A 20 -2.21 32.10 9.40
N PRO A 21 -2.42 30.79 9.64
CA PRO A 21 -3.68 30.14 9.34
C PRO A 21 -4.77 30.60 10.33
N GLY A 22 -6.01 30.73 9.85
CA GLY A 22 -7.16 31.07 10.71
C GLY A 22 -7.54 29.96 11.70
N VAL A 23 -7.21 28.70 11.39
CA VAL A 23 -7.39 27.54 12.28
C VAL A 23 -6.18 26.62 12.16
N LYS A 24 -5.66 26.14 13.29
CA LYS A 24 -4.56 25.17 13.35
C LYS A 24 -5.00 23.91 14.08
N VAL A 25 -4.94 22.78 13.39
CA VAL A 25 -5.20 21.47 13.99
C VAL A 25 -3.87 20.75 14.18
N LYS A 26 -3.65 20.21 15.38
CA LYS A 26 -2.47 19.40 15.70
C LYS A 26 -2.92 17.98 16.03
N LEU A 27 -2.55 17.02 15.20
CA LEU A 27 -2.66 15.61 15.57
C LEU A 27 -1.53 15.25 16.53
N THR A 28 -1.89 14.56 17.60
CA THR A 28 -0.96 13.98 18.55
C THR A 28 -0.66 12.54 18.16
N ASP A 29 0.40 11.98 18.74
CA ASP A 29 0.77 10.57 18.50
C ASP A 29 -0.38 9.61 18.83
N LYS A 30 -1.16 9.91 19.89
CA LYS A 30 -2.38 9.14 20.22
C LYS A 30 -3.45 9.22 19.13
N GLY A 31 -3.63 10.37 18.50
CA GLY A 31 -4.59 10.54 17.40
C GLY A 31 -4.17 9.75 16.16
N ILE A 32 -2.87 9.72 15.88
CA ILE A 32 -2.30 8.94 14.77
C ILE A 32 -2.41 7.44 15.06
N GLU A 33 -2.14 7.02 16.29
CA GLU A 33 -2.29 5.63 16.72
C GLU A 33 -3.76 5.16 16.64
N TYR A 34 -4.71 6.01 17.00
CA TYR A 34 -6.13 5.74 16.79
C TYR A 34 -6.46 5.60 15.29
N GLY A 35 -5.92 6.49 14.46
CA GLY A 35 -6.02 6.40 13.00
C GLY A 35 -5.45 5.08 12.45
N ARG A 36 -4.34 4.59 13.01
CA ARG A 36 -3.75 3.29 12.66
C ARG A 36 -4.74 2.16 12.91
N GLN A 37 -5.39 2.11 14.06
CA GLN A 37 -6.35 1.05 14.39
C GLN A 37 -7.51 1.00 13.38
N LEU A 38 -8.08 2.15 13.05
CA LEU A 38 -9.14 2.26 12.04
C LEU A 38 -8.62 1.90 10.63
N GLY A 39 -7.42 2.36 10.30
CA GLY A 39 -6.76 2.10 9.02
C GLY A 39 -6.51 0.61 8.79
N ILE A 40 -5.99 -0.09 9.79
CA ILE A 40 -5.70 -1.53 9.72
C ILE A 40 -6.99 -2.33 9.52
N ALA A 41 -8.07 -2.01 10.24
CA ALA A 41 -9.36 -2.66 10.04
C ALA A 41 -9.90 -2.45 8.61
N SER A 42 -9.75 -1.23 8.07
CA SER A 42 -10.13 -0.91 6.69
C SER A 42 -9.30 -1.67 5.66
N ILE A 43 -7.97 -1.75 5.86
CA ILE A 43 -7.06 -2.51 5.00
C ILE A 43 -7.43 -3.99 5.03
N GLN A 44 -7.66 -4.58 6.21
CA GLN A 44 -8.09 -5.97 6.33
C GLN A 44 -9.39 -6.24 5.58
N LYS A 45 -10.37 -5.34 5.67
CA LYS A 45 -11.63 -5.44 4.92
C LYS A 45 -11.39 -5.39 3.41
N LYS A 46 -10.55 -4.47 2.93
CA LYS A 46 -10.20 -4.37 1.51
C LYS A 46 -9.48 -5.62 1.01
N LEU A 47 -8.49 -6.13 1.75
CA LEU A 47 -7.76 -7.35 1.38
C LEU A 47 -8.69 -8.57 1.25
N ARG A 48 -9.72 -8.68 2.11
CA ARG A 48 -10.73 -9.73 2.00
C ARG A 48 -11.64 -9.59 0.77
N SER A 49 -11.84 -8.36 0.28
CA SER A 49 -12.65 -8.09 -0.91
C SER A 49 -11.88 -8.18 -2.24
N ILE A 50 -10.55 -8.33 -2.20
CA ILE A 50 -9.77 -8.50 -3.44
C ILE A 50 -10.06 -9.87 -4.02
N THR A 51 -10.53 -9.87 -5.27
CA THR A 51 -10.69 -11.08 -6.08
C THR A 51 -9.42 -11.32 -6.87
N ILE A 52 -8.86 -12.52 -6.77
CA ILE A 52 -7.71 -12.92 -7.60
C ILE A 52 -8.26 -13.49 -8.92
N PRO A 53 -7.78 -13.00 -10.07
CA PRO A 53 -8.26 -13.49 -11.36
C PRO A 53 -7.87 -14.95 -11.59
N ASP A 54 -8.64 -15.64 -12.42
CA ASP A 54 -8.32 -17.00 -12.83
C ASP A 54 -7.01 -17.01 -13.65
N ILE A 55 -6.09 -17.91 -13.29
CA ILE A 55 -4.78 -18.05 -13.93
C ILE A 55 -4.74 -19.40 -14.63
N SER A 56 -4.44 -19.42 -15.92
CA SER A 56 -4.26 -20.67 -16.66
C SER A 56 -3.14 -20.54 -17.68
N GLY A 57 -2.53 -21.66 -18.03
CA GLY A 57 -1.40 -21.68 -18.94
C GLY A 57 -0.96 -23.08 -19.30
N THR A 58 0.07 -23.15 -20.16
CA THR A 58 0.71 -24.40 -20.53
C THR A 58 2.20 -24.28 -20.34
N GLU A 59 2.77 -25.16 -19.54
CA GLU A 59 4.19 -25.15 -19.21
C GLU A 59 4.84 -26.48 -19.51
N ARG A 60 6.16 -26.47 -19.72
CA ARG A 60 6.93 -27.70 -19.90
C ARG A 60 7.73 -27.96 -18.63
N VAL A 61 7.34 -29.00 -17.89
CA VAL A 61 8.01 -29.40 -16.67
C VAL A 61 8.98 -30.53 -16.99
N SER A 62 10.21 -30.43 -16.49
CA SER A 62 11.22 -31.48 -16.68
C SER A 62 10.69 -32.82 -16.17
N VAL A 63 11.02 -33.92 -16.86
CA VAL A 63 10.52 -35.29 -16.60
C VAL A 63 9.02 -35.52 -16.90
N ILE A 64 8.14 -34.54 -16.67
CA ILE A 64 6.68 -34.69 -16.82
C ILE A 64 6.17 -34.33 -18.23
N GLY A 65 6.87 -33.44 -18.94
CA GLY A 65 6.48 -32.99 -20.27
C GLY A 65 5.54 -31.78 -20.24
N LYS A 66 4.68 -31.65 -21.27
CA LYS A 66 3.80 -30.48 -21.45
C LYS A 66 2.55 -30.62 -20.58
N VAL A 67 2.38 -29.70 -19.63
CA VAL A 67 1.26 -29.66 -18.69
C VAL A 67 0.42 -28.42 -18.90
N GLN A 68 -0.90 -28.57 -18.86
CA GLN A 68 -1.82 -27.44 -18.80
C GLN A 68 -2.28 -27.27 -17.36
N TYR A 69 -2.12 -26.07 -16.81
CA TYR A 69 -2.54 -25.76 -15.45
C TYR A 69 -3.65 -24.70 -15.46
N SER A 70 -4.49 -24.75 -14.43
CA SER A 70 -5.55 -23.77 -14.18
C SER A 70 -5.75 -23.62 -12.68
N LEU A 71 -5.69 -22.38 -12.21
CA LEU A 71 -6.06 -21.92 -10.88
C LEU A 71 -7.30 -21.05 -11.08
N SER A 72 -8.41 -21.40 -10.43
CA SER A 72 -9.67 -20.67 -10.60
C SER A 72 -10.43 -20.50 -9.30
N ASN A 73 -11.34 -19.52 -9.29
CA ASN A 73 -12.20 -19.22 -8.15
C ASN A 73 -11.40 -18.99 -6.86
N MET A 74 -10.30 -18.22 -6.96
CA MET A 74 -9.46 -17.87 -5.83
C MET A 74 -10.13 -16.79 -4.98
N GLN A 75 -10.44 -17.14 -3.73
CA GLN A 75 -11.14 -16.30 -2.77
C GLN A 75 -10.32 -16.15 -1.49
N THR A 76 -10.24 -14.93 -0.98
CA THR A 76 -9.64 -14.65 0.33
C THR A 76 -10.56 -15.13 1.45
N VAL A 77 -10.06 -16.07 2.26
CA VAL A 77 -10.76 -16.63 3.44
C VAL A 77 -10.50 -15.77 4.67
N ALA A 78 -9.23 -15.39 4.87
CA ALA A 78 -8.83 -14.55 5.99
C ALA A 78 -7.67 -13.65 5.58
N ALA A 79 -7.58 -12.48 6.20
CA ALA A 79 -6.44 -11.59 6.11
C ALA A 79 -6.19 -10.98 7.48
N GLY A 80 -4.92 -10.91 7.88
CA GLY A 80 -4.49 -10.41 9.17
C GLY A 80 -3.24 -9.56 9.07
N LEU A 81 -3.20 -8.51 9.88
CA LEU A 81 -2.09 -7.54 9.97
C LEU A 81 -1.75 -7.37 11.46
N PRO A 82 -1.15 -8.41 12.10
CA PRO A 82 -1.03 -8.48 13.55
C PRO A 82 0.00 -7.50 14.12
N SER A 83 1.10 -7.25 13.40
CA SER A 83 2.09 -6.25 13.77
C SER A 83 1.95 -5.05 12.86
N SER A 84 1.65 -3.89 13.42
CA SER A 84 1.67 -2.63 12.68
C SER A 84 2.01 -1.47 13.58
N THR A 85 2.83 -0.57 13.05
CA THR A 85 3.36 0.61 13.74
C THR A 85 3.18 1.82 12.85
N VAL A 86 2.90 2.97 13.44
CA VAL A 86 2.77 4.24 12.74
C VAL A 86 3.77 5.24 13.32
N ASP A 87 4.55 5.86 12.45
CA ASP A 87 5.60 6.79 12.81
C ASP A 87 5.39 8.13 12.10
N LEU A 88 5.65 9.24 12.79
CA LEU A 88 5.73 10.55 12.18
C LEU A 88 7.17 10.80 11.74
N VAL A 89 7.36 10.98 10.44
CA VAL A 89 8.67 11.28 9.83
C VAL A 89 8.76 12.79 9.60
N PRO A 90 9.60 13.51 10.38
CA PRO A 90 9.71 14.97 10.27
C PRO A 90 10.05 15.41 8.84
N GLY A 91 9.38 16.46 8.36
CA GLY A 91 9.56 16.99 7.00
C GLY A 91 9.02 16.11 5.87
N THR A 92 8.49 14.91 6.15
CA THR A 92 7.94 14.00 5.14
C THR A 92 6.46 13.73 5.33
N GLY A 93 6.05 13.23 6.51
CA GLY A 93 4.66 12.85 6.77
C GLY A 93 4.51 11.67 7.71
N VAL A 94 3.58 10.77 7.41
CA VAL A 94 3.25 9.58 8.23
C VAL A 94 3.74 8.32 7.53
N ARG A 95 4.45 7.46 8.26
CA ARG A 95 4.89 6.14 7.81
C ARG A 95 4.09 5.07 8.53
N LEU A 96 3.42 4.20 7.77
CA LEU A 96 2.81 2.97 8.28
C LEU A 96 3.71 1.79 7.95
N SER A 97 4.11 1.05 8.98
CA SER A 97 4.90 -0.18 8.85
C SER A 97 4.03 -1.36 9.26
N ILE A 98 3.99 -2.42 8.44
CA ILE A 98 3.20 -3.63 8.71
C ILE A 98 4.15 -4.83 8.68
N GLY A 99 4.12 -5.62 9.75
CA GLY A 99 4.90 -6.84 9.91
C GLY A 99 4.00 -8.07 10.06
N ASN A 100 4.52 -9.23 9.67
CA ASN A 100 3.88 -10.55 9.84
C ASN A 100 2.44 -10.59 9.27
N ALA A 101 2.18 -9.84 8.20
CA ALA A 101 0.89 -9.88 7.52
C ALA A 101 0.71 -11.24 6.83
N PHE A 102 -0.53 -11.73 6.84
CA PHE A 102 -0.88 -12.98 6.18
C PHE A 102 -2.22 -12.86 5.45
N ILE A 103 -2.37 -13.67 4.41
CA ILE A 103 -3.61 -13.84 3.65
C ILE A 103 -3.81 -15.33 3.43
N ASN A 104 -4.96 -15.84 3.87
CA ASN A 104 -5.40 -17.20 3.63
C ASN A 104 -6.36 -17.20 2.46
N MET A 105 -6.14 -18.08 1.51
CA MET A 105 -6.93 -18.16 0.29
C MET A 105 -7.41 -19.59 0.06
N LYS A 106 -8.58 -19.72 -0.56
CA LYS A 106 -9.11 -20.98 -1.06
C LYS A 106 -9.42 -20.83 -2.53
N GLY A 107 -9.31 -21.92 -3.28
CA GLY A 107 -9.70 -21.94 -4.68
C GLY A 107 -9.52 -23.32 -5.27
N ASN A 108 -9.75 -23.40 -6.57
CA ASN A 108 -9.63 -24.63 -7.33
C ASN A 108 -8.30 -24.64 -8.07
N TRP A 109 -7.68 -25.82 -8.13
CA TRP A 109 -6.51 -26.04 -8.98
C TRP A 109 -6.74 -27.29 -9.83
N ARG A 110 -6.24 -27.26 -11.06
CA ARG A 110 -6.34 -28.36 -12.01
C ARG A 110 -5.09 -28.43 -12.86
N VAL A 111 -4.57 -29.64 -13.04
CA VAL A 111 -3.50 -29.93 -14.00
C VAL A 111 -3.98 -31.01 -14.97
N LYS A 112 -3.76 -30.79 -16.27
CA LYS A 112 -3.99 -31.76 -17.33
C LYS A 112 -2.65 -32.11 -17.98
N TYR A 113 -2.35 -33.40 -18.02
CA TYR A 113 -1.19 -33.95 -18.72
C TYR A 113 -1.60 -34.33 -20.13
N ARG A 114 -0.81 -33.94 -21.13
CA ARG A 114 -0.94 -34.55 -22.46
C ARG A 114 -0.20 -35.88 -22.43
N ARG A 115 -0.96 -36.98 -22.44
CA ARG A 115 -0.41 -38.34 -22.57
C ARG A 115 0.35 -38.42 -23.88
N ILE A 116 1.67 -38.62 -23.80
CA ILE A 116 2.45 -39.07 -24.95
C ILE A 116 2.25 -40.59 -24.94
N LEU A 117 1.54 -41.09 -25.96
CA LEU A 117 1.40 -42.51 -26.27
C LEU A 117 2.75 -43.06 -26.74
#